data_AF-A0A271VT72-F1
#
_entry.id   AF-A0A271VT72-F1
#
_cell.length_a   1.000
_cell.length_b   1.000
_cell.length_c   1.000
_cell.angle_alpha   90.00
_cell.angle_beta   90.00
_cell.angle_gamma   90.00
#
_symmetry.space_group_name_H-M   'P 1'
#
loop_
_entity.id
_entity.type
_entity.pdbx_description
1 polymer ?
#
loop_
_entity_poly.entity_id
_entity_poly.type
_entity_poly.pdbx_seq_one_letter_code
_entity_poly.pdbx_strand_id
1 'polypeptide(L)'
;MSPLYNEFKSSMRRKSLPALLSLWLFSAVSYADVKLEITGLSGAEKDNVDAYLSSIAPQDYSTSLRFQSQLEKSITEALNALGYYHASLHFTVSEDNQRLSVEVTLGEVTRFSEVDIVISGEAENDRDFQRLIRRSGLKVGQSLNHSLYDNLKSGIRNLALQKGYFNGDFQDSRLEVIPELNQARVKLHFDSGIRYQFGATTVEGSQIDENRVMSLRPFKQGDPYLVSQVGEFNQNLSNTDWFSSVFVEPDLSQLDQGRELPMKVSLAPQARNQLETGLGYSTDVGVRGSLKWKKPWVNSLGHSFDSSFSLSAPEQTITAGYKIPLDDVLHEYYRIQYGMKHVDKRDTESLESNLALERHWQLDGGWHRTIFIRYLLENYEQGLQDDNSQFLLPGVTYTRTRTRSSGSLLTWGDKQTITLEYGDPALLSSTRVARVQAGSSWLRTYARNHRGLIRVDGGANLADQFDQLSPSLRFFAGGDNNLRGYGYESISPKDASGALTGAKYIATSSIEYQYRLTGNWWAAMFMDVGDAFNDNPDWKKGAGVGVRWVSPVGPIRLDFAWGLDANPGEEFKIHFTLGPEL
;
A
#
# COMPACT_ATOMS: atom_id res chain seq x y z
N MET A 1 -47.12 -31.45 -42.98
CA MET A 1 -48.59 -31.47 -43.16
C MET A 1 -49.13 -30.09 -42.82
N SER A 2 -49.58 -29.35 -43.84
CA SER A 2 -50.56 -28.24 -43.76
C SER A 2 -51.89 -28.73 -43.14
N PRO A 3 -52.94 -27.88 -42.89
CA PRO A 3 -53.16 -26.47 -43.24
C PRO A 3 -53.57 -25.60 -42.00
N LEU A 4 -53.69 -24.28 -42.02
CA LEU A 4 -54.55 -23.42 -42.85
C LEU A 4 -53.98 -22.01 -43.01
N TYR A 5 -54.27 -21.48 -44.19
CA TYR A 5 -53.77 -20.27 -44.82
C TYR A 5 -55.01 -19.48 -45.25
N ASN A 6 -55.01 -18.16 -45.16
CA ASN A 6 -55.80 -17.38 -46.11
C ASN A 6 -55.18 -15.99 -46.34
N GLU A 7 -55.21 -15.60 -47.60
CA GLU A 7 -54.26 -14.71 -48.26
C GLU A 7 -54.90 -13.38 -48.71
N PHE A 8 -54.08 -12.32 -48.67
CA PHE A 8 -53.83 -11.28 -49.69
C PHE A 8 -54.94 -10.63 -50.57
N LYS A 9 -54.89 -9.27 -50.64
CA LYS A 9 -54.71 -8.37 -51.82
C LYS A 9 -55.29 -6.96 -51.54
N SER A 10 -54.53 -5.85 -51.57
CA SER A 10 -54.02 -5.04 -52.71
C SER A 10 -55.04 -4.08 -53.39
N SER A 11 -54.91 -2.76 -53.14
CA SER A 11 -54.53 -1.69 -54.12
C SER A 11 -55.26 -0.32 -54.05
N MET A 12 -54.42 0.74 -54.11
CA MET A 12 -54.53 2.06 -54.78
C MET A 12 -55.47 3.23 -54.34
N ARG A 13 -54.81 4.24 -53.72
CA ARG A 13 -54.67 5.69 -54.06
C ARG A 13 -55.90 6.60 -54.33
N ARG A 14 -56.06 7.69 -53.52
CA ARG A 14 -55.67 9.12 -53.82
C ARG A 14 -56.23 10.17 -52.81
N LYS A 15 -55.32 11.06 -52.32
CA LYS A 15 -55.45 12.50 -51.88
C LYS A 15 -56.34 12.78 -50.63
N SER A 16 -56.01 13.61 -49.64
CA SER A 16 -55.19 14.84 -49.50
C SER A 16 -54.94 15.18 -48.00
N LEU A 17 -53.77 15.77 -47.67
CA LEU A 17 -53.47 16.54 -46.42
C LEU A 17 -54.04 17.99 -46.53
N PRO A 18 -54.14 18.86 -45.49
CA PRO A 18 -53.28 18.95 -44.29
C PRO A 18 -53.90 19.40 -42.92
N ALA A 19 -53.09 19.25 -41.85
CA ALA A 19 -53.00 20.03 -40.59
C ALA A 19 -54.23 20.06 -39.63
N LEU A 20 -54.15 20.27 -38.31
CA LEU A 20 -53.15 20.91 -37.44
C LEU A 20 -53.47 20.52 -35.96
N LEU A 21 -52.40 20.39 -35.16
CA LEU A 21 -52.24 20.29 -33.70
C LEU A 21 -53.49 20.29 -32.78
N SER A 22 -53.53 19.31 -31.87
CA SER A 22 -54.18 19.44 -30.56
C SER A 22 -53.15 19.27 -29.44
N LEU A 23 -53.22 20.21 -28.50
CA LEU A 23 -52.34 20.44 -27.37
C LEU A 23 -52.34 19.27 -26.38
N TRP A 24 -51.15 18.82 -25.99
CA TRP A 24 -50.91 18.29 -24.66
C TRP A 24 -50.12 19.34 -23.88
N LEU A 25 -50.82 20.13 -23.07
CA LEU A 25 -50.22 20.96 -22.05
C LEU A 25 -49.72 20.05 -20.92
N PHE A 26 -48.46 19.61 -21.02
CA PHE A 26 -47.69 19.29 -19.84
C PHE A 26 -47.39 20.60 -19.12
N SER A 27 -47.93 20.75 -17.91
CA SER A 27 -47.50 21.78 -16.97
C SER A 27 -46.05 21.53 -16.63
N ALA A 28 -45.13 22.13 -17.38
CA ALA A 28 -43.75 22.28 -16.95
C ALA A 28 -43.78 23.22 -15.74
N VAL A 29 -43.74 22.65 -14.54
CA VAL A 29 -43.35 23.42 -13.34
C VAL A 29 -41.90 23.83 -13.59
N SER A 30 -41.71 25.06 -14.03
CA SER A 30 -40.40 25.70 -14.08
C SER A 30 -39.93 25.83 -12.63
N TYR A 31 -39.06 24.92 -12.18
CA TYR A 31 -38.26 25.18 -11.00
C TYR A 31 -37.37 26.37 -11.34
N ALA A 32 -37.64 27.52 -10.72
CA ALA A 32 -36.73 28.64 -10.79
C ALA A 32 -35.52 28.30 -9.90
N ASP A 33 -34.35 28.09 -10.51
CA ASP A 33 -33.10 27.95 -9.77
C ASP A 33 -32.81 29.27 -9.06
N VAL A 34 -33.14 29.34 -7.76
CA VAL A 34 -32.85 30.52 -6.95
C VAL A 34 -31.37 30.53 -6.63
N LYS A 35 -30.66 31.59 -7.05
CA LYS A 35 -29.26 31.78 -6.73
C LYS A 35 -29.12 32.40 -5.34
N LEU A 36 -28.39 31.71 -4.45
CA LEU A 36 -28.01 32.24 -3.14
C LEU A 36 -26.68 33.00 -3.23
N GLU A 37 -26.64 34.22 -2.69
CA GLU A 37 -25.43 35.03 -2.61
C GLU A 37 -25.23 35.54 -1.18
N ILE A 38 -24.06 35.28 -0.59
CA ILE A 38 -23.72 35.68 0.78
C ILE A 38 -22.55 36.65 0.73
N THR A 39 -22.75 37.85 1.28
CA THR A 39 -21.76 38.93 1.35
C THR A 39 -21.47 39.30 2.80
N GLY A 40 -20.34 39.95 3.06
CA GLY A 40 -19.92 40.36 4.42
C GLY A 40 -19.09 39.34 5.20
N LEU A 41 -18.77 38.18 4.60
CA LEU A 41 -17.90 37.14 5.17
C LEU A 41 -16.63 36.94 4.35
N SER A 42 -15.51 36.66 5.02
CA SER A 42 -14.22 36.36 4.40
C SER A 42 -13.47 35.30 5.21
N GLY A 43 -12.52 34.59 4.62
CA GLY A 43 -11.67 33.65 5.35
C GLY A 43 -12.44 32.54 6.09
N ALA A 44 -12.07 32.30 7.35
CA ALA A 44 -12.57 31.18 8.15
C ALA A 44 -14.09 31.27 8.43
N GLU A 45 -14.65 32.47 8.53
CA GLU A 45 -16.08 32.70 8.72
C GLU A 45 -16.88 32.27 7.50
N LYS A 46 -16.38 32.59 6.31
CA LYS A 46 -17.00 32.17 5.04
C LYS A 46 -16.93 30.65 4.89
N ASP A 47 -15.75 30.07 5.11
CA ASP A 47 -15.55 28.62 4.99
C ASP A 47 -16.48 27.83 5.94
N ASN A 48 -16.65 28.31 7.18
CA ASN A 48 -17.52 27.65 8.16
C ASN A 48 -19.01 27.79 7.79
N VAL A 49 -19.44 28.96 7.33
CA VAL A 49 -20.82 29.18 6.86
C VAL A 49 -21.10 28.31 5.63
N ASP A 50 -20.20 28.27 4.64
CA ASP A 50 -20.33 27.42 3.45
C ASP A 50 -20.43 25.94 3.84
N ALA A 51 -19.68 25.49 4.86
CA ALA A 51 -19.76 24.13 5.37
C ALA A 51 -21.14 23.80 5.98
N TYR A 52 -21.71 24.68 6.80
CA TYR A 52 -23.06 24.49 7.36
C TYR A 52 -24.13 24.45 6.27
N LEU A 53 -23.98 25.30 5.24
CA LEU A 53 -24.93 25.42 4.13
C LEU A 53 -24.81 24.30 3.10
N SER A 54 -23.70 23.56 3.08
CA SER A 54 -23.49 22.40 2.20
C SER A 54 -24.52 21.28 2.41
N SER A 55 -25.19 21.26 3.56
CA SER A 55 -26.28 20.34 3.88
C SER A 55 -27.59 20.64 3.13
N ILE A 56 -27.71 21.84 2.53
CA ILE A 56 -28.86 22.30 1.78
C ILE A 56 -28.55 22.18 0.29
N ALA A 57 -29.27 21.32 -0.42
CA ALA A 57 -29.07 21.14 -1.85
C ALA A 57 -29.47 22.41 -2.63
N PRO A 58 -28.75 22.80 -3.69
CA PRO A 58 -29.08 24.00 -4.47
C PRO A 58 -30.52 24.02 -5.02
N GLN A 59 -31.09 22.85 -5.32
CA GLN A 59 -32.47 22.70 -5.76
C GLN A 59 -33.54 23.06 -4.70
N ASP A 60 -33.15 23.10 -3.43
CA ASP A 60 -34.03 23.45 -2.31
C ASP A 60 -33.96 24.96 -1.99
N TYR A 61 -33.12 25.71 -2.71
CA TYR A 61 -33.03 27.16 -2.53
C TYR A 61 -34.34 27.81 -2.98
N SER A 62 -34.89 28.66 -2.12
CA SER A 62 -36.11 29.39 -2.41
C SER A 62 -36.08 30.79 -1.82
N THR A 63 -36.87 31.71 -2.35
CA THR A 63 -37.06 33.05 -1.78
C THR A 63 -38.06 33.07 -0.61
N SER A 64 -38.55 31.90 -0.19
CA SER A 64 -39.59 31.78 0.84
C SER A 64 -39.11 32.21 2.23
N LEU A 65 -40.01 32.80 3.03
CA LEU A 65 -39.71 33.18 4.43
C LEU A 65 -39.25 31.98 5.28
N ARG A 66 -39.78 30.79 5.00
CA ARG A 66 -39.37 29.55 5.67
C ARG A 66 -37.91 29.22 5.37
N PHE A 67 -37.49 29.35 4.12
CA PHE A 67 -36.11 29.12 3.72
C PHE A 67 -35.17 30.19 4.29
N GLN A 68 -35.59 31.46 4.27
CA GLN A 68 -34.84 32.54 4.90
C GLN A 68 -34.61 32.28 6.40
N SER A 69 -35.64 31.83 7.13
CA SER A 69 -35.51 31.47 8.55
C SER A 69 -34.59 30.25 8.79
N GLN A 70 -34.66 29.23 7.93
CA GLN A 70 -33.73 28.09 7.98
C GLN A 70 -32.29 28.53 7.72
N LEU A 71 -32.10 29.46 6.77
CA LEU A 71 -30.80 30.00 6.39
C LEU A 71 -30.23 30.88 7.51
N GLU A 72 -31.07 31.74 8.10
CA GLU A 72 -30.72 32.57 9.25
C GLU A 72 -30.26 31.72 10.42
N LYS A 73 -31.00 30.67 10.76
CA LYS A 73 -30.62 29.72 11.81
C LYS A 73 -29.26 29.06 11.51
N SER A 74 -29.07 28.56 10.30
CA SER A 74 -27.84 27.84 9.90
C SER A 74 -26.61 28.75 9.91
N ILE A 75 -26.74 29.97 9.39
CA ILE A 75 -25.66 30.98 9.40
C ILE A 75 -25.37 31.42 10.83
N THR A 76 -26.39 31.66 11.65
CA THR A 76 -26.21 32.05 13.06
C THR A 76 -25.51 30.96 13.87
N GLU A 77 -25.89 29.69 13.69
CA GLU A 77 -25.21 28.56 14.34
C GLU A 77 -23.74 28.45 13.91
N ALA A 78 -23.44 28.63 12.63
CA ALA A 78 -22.08 28.63 12.11
C ALA A 78 -21.24 29.78 12.69
N LEU A 79 -21.82 30.99 12.80
CA LEU A 79 -21.12 32.17 13.32
C LEU A 79 -20.95 32.11 14.84
N ASN A 80 -21.93 31.58 15.58
CA ASN A 80 -21.85 31.33 17.02
C ASN A 80 -20.69 30.37 17.36
N ALA A 81 -20.47 29.35 16.53
CA ALA A 81 -19.36 28.41 16.71
C ALA A 81 -17.98 29.09 16.62
N LEU A 82 -17.89 30.23 15.93
CA LEU A 82 -16.70 31.09 15.79
C LEU A 82 -16.73 32.33 16.71
N GLY A 83 -17.70 32.41 17.63
CA GLY A 83 -17.77 33.46 18.63
C GLY A 83 -18.58 34.70 18.23
N TYR A 84 -19.25 34.72 17.09
CA TYR A 84 -20.04 35.87 16.63
C TYR A 84 -21.52 35.71 17.00
N TYR A 85 -21.88 36.14 18.21
CA TYR A 85 -23.24 36.02 18.78
C TYR A 85 -24.16 37.19 18.46
N HIS A 86 -23.60 38.29 17.94
CA HIS A 86 -24.33 39.50 17.56
C HIS A 86 -24.34 39.72 16.05
N ALA A 87 -24.20 38.64 15.27
CA ALA A 87 -24.28 38.73 13.83
C ALA A 87 -25.71 39.13 13.42
N SER A 88 -25.83 40.12 12.54
CA SER A 88 -27.12 40.48 11.91
C SER A 88 -27.12 40.12 10.43
N LEU A 89 -28.25 39.62 9.97
CA LEU A 89 -28.45 39.17 8.59
C LEU A 89 -29.53 40.02 7.93
N HIS A 90 -29.23 40.56 6.77
CA HIS A 90 -30.19 41.30 5.95
C HIS A 90 -30.47 40.53 4.66
N PHE A 91 -31.74 40.14 4.46
CA PHE A 91 -32.19 39.39 3.30
C PHE A 91 -32.76 40.32 2.25
N THR A 92 -32.29 40.20 1.01
CA THR A 92 -32.84 40.92 -0.16
C THR A 92 -33.20 39.92 -1.24
N VAL A 93 -34.43 40.03 -1.76
CA VAL A 93 -34.92 39.21 -2.88
C VAL A 93 -34.95 40.08 -4.14
N SER A 94 -34.45 39.55 -5.26
CA SER A 94 -34.50 40.25 -6.55
C SER A 94 -35.92 40.35 -7.09
N GLU A 95 -36.19 41.38 -7.90
CA GLU A 95 -37.52 41.63 -8.50
C GLU A 95 -38.05 40.45 -9.34
N ASP A 96 -37.16 39.62 -9.89
CA ASP A 96 -37.50 38.42 -10.66
C ASP A 96 -37.72 37.17 -9.80
N ASN A 97 -37.61 37.26 -8.46
CA ASN A 97 -37.65 36.14 -7.51
C ASN A 97 -36.62 35.02 -7.78
N GLN A 98 -35.56 35.29 -8.54
CA GLN A 98 -34.53 34.30 -8.90
C GLN A 98 -33.22 34.44 -8.11
N ARG A 99 -33.10 35.44 -7.23
CA ARG A 99 -31.91 35.65 -6.39
C ARG A 99 -32.29 35.99 -4.95
N LEU A 100 -31.67 35.30 -4.00
CA LEU A 100 -31.71 35.62 -2.58
C LEU A 100 -30.30 36.06 -2.17
N SER A 101 -30.16 37.33 -1.78
CA SER A 101 -28.91 37.88 -1.27
C SER A 101 -29.01 38.03 0.25
N VAL A 102 -27.96 37.59 0.96
CA VAL A 102 -27.84 37.71 2.41
C VAL A 102 -26.58 38.51 2.72
N GLU A 103 -26.77 39.71 3.25
CA GLU A 103 -25.67 40.51 3.78
C GLU A 103 -25.50 40.21 5.27
N VAL A 104 -24.31 39.76 5.66
CA VAL A 104 -23.98 39.38 7.02
C VAL A 104 -23.03 40.40 7.63
N THR A 105 -23.40 40.95 8.79
CA THR A 105 -22.51 41.81 9.59
C THR A 105 -22.19 41.11 10.91
N LEU A 106 -20.92 40.77 11.11
CA LEU A 106 -20.45 39.86 12.18
C LEU A 106 -20.67 40.37 13.63
N GLY A 107 -20.69 41.69 13.85
CA GLY A 107 -20.72 42.26 15.20
C GLY A 107 -19.40 42.07 15.97
N GLU A 108 -19.43 42.31 17.29
CA GLU A 108 -18.27 42.05 18.15
C GLU A 108 -18.08 40.55 18.40
N VAL A 109 -16.82 40.11 18.34
CA VAL A 109 -16.46 38.72 18.61
C VAL A 109 -16.39 38.45 20.12
N THR A 110 -17.00 37.36 20.55
CA THR A 110 -16.90 36.84 21.91
C THR A 110 -15.48 36.36 22.17
N ARG A 111 -14.89 36.73 23.31
CA ARG A 111 -13.52 36.34 23.71
C ARG A 111 -13.50 35.56 25.02
N PHE A 112 -12.53 34.67 25.17
CA PHE A 112 -12.32 33.99 26.45
C PHE A 112 -11.89 34.98 27.52
N SER A 113 -12.73 35.19 28.53
CA SER A 113 -12.44 36.00 29.72
C SER A 113 -11.74 35.18 30.81
N GLU A 114 -12.01 33.87 30.85
CA GLU A 114 -11.46 32.93 31.83
C GLU A 114 -11.22 31.58 31.15
N VAL A 115 -10.06 30.99 31.42
CA VAL A 115 -9.69 29.65 30.95
C VAL A 115 -9.09 28.90 32.14
N ASP A 116 -9.90 28.06 32.78
CA ASP A 116 -9.53 27.25 33.93
C ASP A 116 -9.46 25.78 33.51
N ILE A 117 -8.24 25.28 33.35
CA ILE A 117 -7.96 23.90 32.90
C ILE A 117 -7.05 23.24 33.94
N VAL A 118 -7.57 22.23 34.62
CA VAL A 118 -6.87 21.50 35.69
C VAL A 118 -6.86 20.02 35.39
N ILE A 119 -5.68 19.40 35.49
CA ILE A 119 -5.50 17.95 35.46
C ILE A 119 -5.08 17.52 36.86
N SER A 120 -5.85 16.65 37.50
CA SER A 120 -5.54 16.05 38.81
C SER A 120 -5.30 14.54 38.69
N GLY A 121 -4.95 13.90 39.81
CA GLY A 121 -4.57 12.49 39.85
C GLY A 121 -3.14 12.28 39.36
N GLU A 122 -2.81 11.06 38.93
CA GLU A 122 -1.44 10.72 38.53
C GLU A 122 -0.98 11.37 37.22
N ALA A 123 -1.92 11.90 36.42
CA ALA A 123 -1.62 12.63 35.19
C ALA A 123 -1.26 14.11 35.41
N GLU A 124 -1.33 14.66 36.63
CA GLU A 124 -1.07 16.08 36.93
C GLU A 124 0.27 16.55 36.31
N ASN A 125 1.31 15.75 36.46
CA ASN A 125 2.66 16.02 35.97
C ASN A 125 2.99 15.32 34.63
N ASP A 126 2.00 14.74 33.95
CA ASP A 126 2.20 14.03 32.70
C ASP A 126 2.50 15.02 31.55
N ARG A 127 3.70 14.88 30.97
CA ARG A 127 4.21 15.80 29.94
C ARG A 127 3.33 15.87 28.69
N ASP A 128 2.61 14.80 28.37
CA ASP A 128 1.77 14.75 27.17
C ASP A 128 0.46 15.51 27.38
N PHE A 129 -0.15 15.41 28.56
CA PHE A 129 -1.32 16.24 28.94
C PHE A 129 -0.95 17.72 28.95
N GLN A 130 0.18 18.06 29.57
CA GLN A 130 0.66 19.44 29.59
C GLN A 130 0.97 19.98 28.19
N ARG A 131 1.47 19.14 27.28
CA ARG A 131 1.69 19.50 25.87
C ARG A 131 0.38 19.70 25.12
N LEU A 132 -0.60 18.84 25.35
CA LEU A 132 -1.93 18.93 24.74
C LEU A 132 -2.62 20.24 25.13
N ILE A 133 -2.64 20.59 26.42
CA ILE A 133 -3.23 21.83 26.93
C ILE A 133 -2.54 23.06 26.32
N ARG A 134 -1.20 23.10 26.30
CA ARG A 134 -0.45 24.22 25.70
C ARG A 134 -0.73 24.42 24.21
N ARG A 135 -1.08 23.36 23.49
CA ARG A 135 -1.38 23.37 22.04
C ARG A 135 -2.87 23.57 21.74
N SER A 136 -3.74 23.56 22.75
CA SER A 136 -5.20 23.68 22.57
C SER A 136 -5.66 25.00 21.96
N GLY A 137 -4.84 26.05 22.08
CA GLY A 137 -5.24 27.40 21.69
C GLY A 137 -6.08 28.12 22.74
N LEU A 138 -6.67 27.43 23.72
CA LEU A 138 -7.50 28.08 24.74
C LEU A 138 -6.65 28.99 25.65
N LYS A 139 -6.81 30.29 25.47
CA LYS A 139 -6.13 31.34 26.26
C LYS A 139 -7.05 32.53 26.44
N VAL A 140 -6.92 33.19 27.59
CA VAL A 140 -7.61 34.45 27.87
C VAL A 140 -7.30 35.49 26.78
N GLY A 141 -8.33 36.20 26.32
CA GLY A 141 -8.27 37.22 25.26
C GLY A 141 -8.43 36.69 23.84
N GLN A 142 -8.30 35.38 23.60
CA GLN A 142 -8.55 34.81 22.27
C GLN A 142 -10.03 34.77 21.93
N SER A 143 -10.33 34.87 20.64
CA SER A 143 -11.70 34.72 20.13
C SER A 143 -12.23 33.32 20.44
N LEU A 144 -13.51 33.26 20.83
CA LEU A 144 -14.20 32.01 21.09
C LEU A 144 -14.25 31.17 19.83
N ASN A 145 -13.82 29.91 19.94
CA ASN A 145 -14.07 28.90 18.92
C ASN A 145 -14.42 27.60 19.63
N HIS A 146 -15.63 27.10 19.41
CA HIS A 146 -16.18 25.92 20.10
C HIS A 146 -15.33 24.68 19.85
N SER A 147 -14.78 24.56 18.63
CA SER A 147 -13.94 23.42 18.27
C SER A 147 -12.67 23.32 19.12
N LEU A 148 -12.11 24.43 19.61
CA LEU A 148 -10.92 24.38 20.47
C LEU A 148 -11.23 23.72 21.83
N TYR A 149 -12.40 24.02 22.38
CA TYR A 149 -12.89 23.40 23.61
C TYR A 149 -13.18 21.92 23.41
N ASP A 150 -13.97 21.56 22.38
CA ASP A 150 -14.34 20.18 22.13
C ASP A 150 -13.14 19.29 21.77
N ASN A 151 -12.19 19.83 20.99
CA ASN A 151 -10.96 19.13 20.64
C ASN A 151 -10.06 18.90 21.87
N LEU A 152 -9.94 19.89 22.76
CA LEU A 152 -9.16 19.69 23.99
C LEU A 152 -9.84 18.67 24.91
N LYS A 153 -11.14 18.82 25.16
CA LYS A 153 -11.90 17.91 26.03
C LYS A 153 -11.80 16.45 25.54
N SER A 154 -12.04 16.24 24.25
CA SER A 154 -11.93 14.91 23.63
C SER A 154 -10.48 14.42 23.61
N GLY A 155 -9.52 15.30 23.35
CA GLY A 155 -8.09 14.98 23.38
C GLY A 155 -7.61 14.51 24.75
N ILE A 156 -8.05 15.14 25.84
CA ILE A 156 -7.73 14.75 27.22
C ILE A 156 -8.26 13.34 27.49
N ARG A 157 -9.54 13.07 27.17
CA ARG A 157 -10.16 11.74 27.36
C ARG A 157 -9.45 10.67 26.54
N ASN A 158 -9.13 10.95 25.28
CA ASN A 158 -8.44 10.01 24.41
C ASN A 158 -7.02 9.71 24.89
N LEU A 159 -6.29 10.74 25.34
CA LEU A 159 -4.94 10.58 25.91
C LEU A 159 -4.97 9.76 27.22
N ALA A 160 -5.99 9.99 28.06
CA ALA A 160 -6.23 9.21 29.26
C ALA A 160 -6.39 7.71 28.94
N LEU A 161 -7.30 7.38 28.02
CA LEU A 161 -7.50 6.00 27.56
C LEU A 161 -6.24 5.41 26.93
N GLN A 162 -5.52 6.18 26.11
CA GLN A 162 -4.29 5.74 25.44
C GLN A 162 -3.20 5.34 26.45
N LYS A 163 -3.07 6.09 27.54
CA LYS A 163 -2.01 5.91 28.57
C LYS A 163 -2.45 5.07 29.77
N GLY A 164 -3.67 4.54 29.76
CA GLY A 164 -4.19 3.64 30.79
C GLY A 164 -4.72 4.34 32.04
N TYR A 165 -5.25 5.56 31.91
CA TYR A 165 -6.00 6.25 32.97
C TYR A 165 -7.50 5.93 32.83
N PHE A 166 -7.88 4.67 33.07
CA PHE A 166 -9.22 4.15 32.73
C PHE A 166 -10.35 4.72 33.60
N ASN A 167 -10.06 5.10 34.84
CA ASN A 167 -11.01 5.75 35.74
C ASN A 167 -11.08 7.27 35.54
N GLY A 168 -10.36 7.82 34.56
CA GLY A 168 -10.26 9.26 34.37
C GLY A 168 -11.58 9.88 33.91
N ASP A 169 -12.04 10.92 34.61
CA ASP A 169 -13.31 11.59 34.32
C ASP A 169 -13.27 13.11 34.57
N PHE A 170 -14.16 13.84 33.91
CA PHE A 170 -14.32 15.28 34.10
C PHE A 170 -15.20 15.57 35.31
N GLN A 171 -14.59 16.11 36.37
CA GLN A 171 -15.32 16.63 37.53
C GLN A 171 -16.06 17.94 37.19
N ASP A 172 -15.51 18.71 36.25
CA ASP A 172 -16.15 19.92 35.71
C ASP A 172 -15.83 20.03 34.22
N SER A 173 -16.86 20.19 33.38
CA SER A 173 -16.67 20.45 31.95
C SER A 173 -17.76 21.34 31.41
N ARG A 174 -17.47 22.65 31.29
CA ARG A 174 -18.42 23.62 30.76
C ARG A 174 -17.74 24.72 29.97
N LEU A 175 -18.44 25.13 28.91
CA LEU A 175 -18.16 26.33 28.12
C LEU A 175 -19.36 27.26 28.33
N GLU A 176 -19.16 28.29 29.14
CA GLU A 176 -20.18 29.30 29.42
C GLU A 176 -19.98 30.46 28.45
N VAL A 177 -21.00 30.78 27.66
CA VAL A 177 -21.00 31.94 26.77
C VAL A 177 -21.95 32.98 27.33
N ILE A 178 -21.46 34.21 27.44
CA ILE A 178 -22.18 35.37 27.98
C ILE A 178 -22.25 36.41 26.85
N PRO A 179 -23.24 36.31 25.95
CA PRO A 179 -23.33 37.19 24.79
C PRO A 179 -23.33 38.66 25.17
N GLU A 180 -24.06 39.05 26.23
CA GLU A 180 -24.22 40.45 26.64
C GLU A 180 -22.90 41.16 26.99
N LEU A 181 -21.86 40.38 27.33
CA LEU A 181 -20.52 40.88 27.67
C LEU A 181 -19.48 40.61 26.58
N ASN A 182 -19.84 39.95 25.47
CA ASN A 182 -18.89 39.40 24.49
C ASN A 182 -17.80 38.54 25.15
N GLN A 183 -18.18 37.77 26.17
CA GLN A 183 -17.27 36.97 26.98
C GLN A 183 -17.65 35.49 27.00
N ALA A 184 -16.64 34.63 27.02
CA ALA A 184 -16.78 33.21 27.28
C ALA A 184 -15.88 32.78 28.44
N ARG A 185 -16.28 31.73 29.16
CA ARG A 185 -15.51 31.11 30.25
C ARG A 185 -15.43 29.61 30.01
N VAL A 186 -14.21 29.08 30.12
CA VAL A 186 -13.96 27.64 30.03
C VAL A 186 -13.58 27.12 31.39
N LYS A 187 -14.23 26.03 31.80
CA LYS A 187 -13.82 25.25 32.96
C LYS A 187 -13.72 23.76 32.60
N LEU A 188 -12.52 23.22 32.68
CA LEU A 188 -12.19 21.82 32.38
C LEU A 188 -11.34 21.25 33.51
N HIS A 189 -11.96 20.55 34.44
CA HIS A 189 -11.29 19.87 35.55
C HIS A 189 -11.38 18.37 35.32
N PHE A 190 -10.26 17.76 34.93
CA PHE A 190 -10.17 16.33 34.65
C PHE A 190 -9.37 15.64 35.74
N ASP A 191 -10.00 14.69 36.43
CA ASP A 191 -9.30 13.81 37.35
C ASP A 191 -8.91 12.52 36.65
N SER A 192 -7.61 12.26 36.53
CA SER A 192 -7.10 11.10 35.81
C SER A 192 -7.18 9.80 36.60
N GLY A 193 -7.36 9.87 37.93
CA GLY A 193 -7.20 8.72 38.80
C GLY A 193 -5.78 8.16 38.75
N ILE A 194 -5.66 6.84 38.73
CA ILE A 194 -4.37 6.14 38.66
C ILE A 194 -4.01 5.74 37.22
N ARG A 195 -2.70 5.63 36.95
CA ARG A 195 -2.19 5.01 35.74
C ARG A 195 -2.02 3.51 35.94
N TYR A 196 -2.78 2.73 35.17
CA TYR A 196 -2.68 1.27 35.18
C TYR A 196 -1.37 0.79 34.56
N GLN A 197 -0.97 -0.42 34.95
CA GLN A 197 0.18 -1.15 34.46
C GLN A 197 -0.26 -2.44 33.80
N PHE A 198 0.56 -2.98 32.89
CA PHE A 198 0.33 -4.31 32.33
C PHE A 198 0.45 -5.38 33.42
N GLY A 199 -0.56 -6.24 33.54
CA GLY A 199 -0.57 -7.39 34.44
C GLY A 199 -0.14 -8.69 33.76
N ALA A 200 -0.44 -9.81 34.42
CA ALA A 200 -0.22 -11.14 33.87
C ALA A 200 -0.96 -11.31 32.54
N THR A 201 -0.32 -11.96 31.57
CA THR A 201 -0.90 -12.22 30.25
C THR A 201 -1.30 -13.69 30.16
N THR A 202 -2.52 -13.97 29.71
CA THR A 202 -3.03 -15.33 29.51
C THR A 202 -3.29 -15.55 28.03
N VAL A 203 -2.79 -16.66 27.48
CA VAL A 203 -2.98 -17.03 26.07
C VAL A 203 -4.01 -18.16 25.95
N GLU A 204 -5.01 -17.97 25.09
CA GLU A 204 -6.06 -18.95 24.80
C GLU A 204 -6.09 -19.26 23.29
N GLY A 205 -6.31 -20.54 22.95
CA GLY A 205 -6.52 -20.97 21.56
C GLY A 205 -5.26 -21.12 20.70
N SER A 206 -4.06 -20.97 21.27
CA SER A 206 -2.79 -21.16 20.56
C SER A 206 -2.46 -22.63 20.30
N GLN A 207 -2.09 -22.96 19.07
CA GLN A 207 -1.40 -24.20 18.71
C GLN A 207 0.13 -24.10 18.80
N ILE A 208 0.65 -22.89 19.02
CA ILE A 208 2.07 -22.56 19.18
C ILE A 208 2.40 -22.51 20.66
N ASP A 209 3.62 -22.91 21.01
CA ASP A 209 4.15 -22.85 22.38
C ASP A 209 3.95 -21.45 22.98
N GLU A 210 3.44 -21.39 24.22
CA GLU A 210 3.08 -20.13 24.85
C GLU A 210 4.29 -19.20 25.02
N ASN A 211 5.50 -19.73 25.27
CA ASN A 211 6.69 -18.89 25.41
C ASN A 211 7.03 -18.18 24.10
N ARG A 212 6.76 -18.81 22.95
CA ARG A 212 6.94 -18.22 21.61
C ARG A 212 5.90 -17.14 21.33
N VAL A 213 4.67 -17.33 21.79
CA VAL A 213 3.61 -16.30 21.71
C VAL A 213 3.98 -15.11 22.59
N MET A 214 4.43 -15.37 23.82
CA MET A 214 4.81 -14.34 24.78
C MET A 214 6.09 -13.59 24.41
N SER A 215 7.02 -14.19 23.65
CA SER A 215 8.26 -13.52 23.22
C SER A 215 8.00 -12.36 22.23
N LEU A 216 6.82 -12.33 21.60
CA LEU A 216 6.39 -11.27 20.67
C LEU A 216 5.83 -10.02 21.38
N ARG A 217 5.72 -10.05 22.72
CA ARG A 217 5.12 -8.98 23.51
C ARG A 217 6.07 -7.79 23.66
N PRO A 218 5.66 -6.55 23.32
CA PRO A 218 6.51 -5.36 23.39
C PRO A 218 6.52 -4.70 24.78
N PHE A 219 5.96 -5.37 25.79
CA PHE A 219 5.85 -4.89 27.16
C PHE A 219 6.12 -6.02 28.16
N LYS A 220 6.43 -5.63 29.40
CA LYS A 220 6.60 -6.53 30.55
C LYS A 220 5.50 -6.25 31.57
N GLN A 221 5.26 -7.22 32.44
CA GLN A 221 4.40 -7.00 33.60
C GLN A 221 4.97 -5.88 34.48
N GLY A 222 4.10 -5.00 34.97
CA GLY A 222 4.46 -3.80 35.74
C GLY A 222 4.80 -2.57 34.89
N ASP A 223 5.00 -2.70 33.58
CA ASP A 223 5.20 -1.54 32.71
C ASP A 223 3.92 -0.68 32.67
N PRO A 224 4.02 0.67 32.63
CA PRO A 224 2.84 1.52 32.49
C PRO A 224 2.06 1.18 31.21
N TYR A 225 0.74 1.06 31.33
CA TYR A 225 -0.10 0.68 30.20
C TYR A 225 -0.01 1.71 29.07
N LEU A 226 -0.01 1.19 27.84
CA LEU A 226 -0.05 2.00 26.62
C LEU A 226 -0.74 1.23 25.50
N VAL A 227 -1.82 1.80 24.95
CA VAL A 227 -2.62 1.15 23.88
C VAL A 227 -1.77 0.83 22.64
N SER A 228 -0.75 1.63 22.32
CA SER A 228 0.11 1.35 21.16
C SER A 228 0.91 0.07 21.31
N GLN A 229 1.30 -0.31 22.53
CA GLN A 229 1.99 -1.58 22.79
C GLN A 229 1.04 -2.79 22.70
N VAL A 230 -0.24 -2.61 23.04
CA VAL A 230 -1.28 -3.63 22.80
C VAL A 230 -1.48 -3.85 21.29
N GLY A 231 -1.59 -2.76 20.54
CA GLY A 231 -1.69 -2.79 19.07
C GLY A 231 -0.45 -3.43 18.43
N GLU A 232 0.75 -3.10 18.91
CA GLU A 232 2.00 -3.69 18.46
C GLU A 232 2.06 -5.20 18.75
N PHE A 233 1.62 -5.65 19.93
CA PHE A 233 1.56 -7.08 20.22
C PHE A 233 0.61 -7.83 19.27
N ASN A 234 -0.58 -7.26 19.01
CA ASN A 234 -1.53 -7.81 18.05
C ASN A 234 -0.91 -7.89 16.63
N GLN A 235 -0.24 -6.82 16.20
CA GLN A 235 0.45 -6.79 14.91
C GLN A 235 1.59 -7.80 14.82
N ASN A 236 2.40 -7.92 15.87
CA ASN A 236 3.50 -8.89 15.96
C ASN A 236 2.98 -10.32 15.80
N LEU A 237 1.92 -10.67 16.53
CA LEU A 237 1.26 -11.97 16.42
C LEU A 237 0.67 -12.21 15.02
N SER A 238 0.03 -11.20 14.43
CA SER A 238 -0.53 -11.29 13.07
C SER A 238 0.55 -11.49 12.00
N ASN A 239 1.70 -10.84 12.15
CA ASN A 239 2.84 -10.94 11.21
C ASN A 239 3.53 -12.31 11.20
N THR A 240 3.24 -13.18 12.18
CA THR A 240 3.80 -14.54 12.21
C THR A 240 3.16 -15.49 11.20
N ASP A 241 1.99 -15.14 10.67
CA ASP A 241 1.09 -16.04 9.91
C ASP A 241 0.60 -17.29 10.68
N TRP A 242 0.91 -17.43 11.97
CA TRP A 242 0.51 -18.60 12.75
C TRP A 242 -0.99 -18.65 13.04
N PHE A 243 -1.65 -17.49 13.09
CA PHE A 243 -3.03 -17.36 13.52
C PHE A 243 -3.92 -16.78 12.42
N SER A 244 -5.16 -17.26 12.33
CA SER A 244 -6.19 -16.71 11.46
C SER A 244 -6.94 -15.53 12.09
N SER A 245 -6.93 -15.46 13.43
CA SER A 245 -7.49 -14.36 14.21
C SER A 245 -6.62 -14.11 15.44
N VAL A 246 -6.40 -12.83 15.75
CA VAL A 246 -5.61 -12.36 16.89
C VAL A 246 -6.40 -11.27 17.60
N PHE A 247 -6.63 -11.47 18.90
CA PHE A 247 -7.25 -10.46 19.76
C PHE A 247 -6.43 -10.31 21.03
N VAL A 248 -5.96 -9.09 21.29
CA VAL A 248 -5.21 -8.74 22.50
C VAL A 248 -5.98 -7.63 23.20
N GLU A 249 -6.43 -7.89 24.41
CA GLU A 249 -7.25 -6.94 25.17
C GLU A 249 -6.93 -6.98 26.67
N PRO A 250 -7.03 -5.84 27.36
CA PRO A 250 -7.00 -5.82 28.82
C PRO A 250 -8.33 -6.32 29.40
N ASP A 251 -8.28 -7.01 30.53
CA ASP A 251 -9.48 -7.41 31.28
C ASP A 251 -9.99 -6.24 32.12
N LEU A 252 -10.88 -5.43 31.53
CA LEU A 252 -11.48 -4.27 32.19
C LEU A 252 -12.44 -4.64 33.34
N SER A 253 -12.79 -5.92 33.53
CA SER A 253 -13.57 -6.33 34.71
C SER A 253 -12.77 -6.26 36.01
N GLN A 254 -11.44 -6.19 35.90
CA GLN A 254 -10.49 -6.12 37.01
C GLN A 254 -10.08 -4.69 37.37
N LEU A 255 -10.74 -3.68 36.79
CA LEU A 255 -10.57 -2.30 37.22
C LEU A 255 -10.85 -2.19 38.73
N ASP A 256 -10.11 -1.31 39.41
CA ASP A 256 -10.18 -1.05 40.85
C ASP A 256 -9.73 -2.20 41.78
N GLN A 257 -9.33 -3.36 41.24
CA GLN A 257 -8.78 -4.49 42.02
C GLN A 257 -7.26 -4.41 42.23
N GLY A 258 -6.61 -3.44 41.59
CA GLY A 258 -5.17 -3.21 41.67
C GLY A 258 -4.68 -2.30 40.55
N ARG A 259 -3.38 -2.02 40.52
CA ARG A 259 -2.75 -1.24 39.44
C ARG A 259 -2.47 -2.08 38.19
N GLU A 260 -2.22 -3.37 38.37
CA GLU A 260 -1.90 -4.30 37.29
C GLU A 260 -3.19 -4.80 36.64
N LEU A 261 -3.30 -4.62 35.33
CA LEU A 261 -4.46 -5.04 34.55
C LEU A 261 -4.12 -6.31 33.76
N PRO A 262 -4.73 -7.46 34.08
CA PRO A 262 -4.49 -8.69 33.34
C PRO A 262 -4.78 -8.53 31.85
N MET A 263 -3.98 -9.19 31.01
CA MET A 263 -4.10 -9.15 29.56
C MET A 263 -4.58 -10.49 29.04
N LYS A 264 -5.60 -10.49 28.19
CA LYS A 264 -6.10 -11.68 27.52
C LYS A 264 -5.67 -11.68 26.05
N VAL A 265 -5.09 -12.79 25.62
CA VAL A 265 -4.68 -13.03 24.23
C VAL A 265 -5.50 -14.19 23.69
N SER A 266 -6.47 -13.88 22.84
CA SER A 266 -7.34 -14.87 22.20
C SER A 266 -6.88 -15.12 20.76
N LEU A 267 -6.56 -16.36 20.46
CA LEU A 267 -5.98 -16.77 19.18
C LEU A 267 -6.82 -17.85 18.51
N ALA A 268 -6.85 -17.83 17.18
CA ALA A 268 -7.39 -18.92 16.38
C ALA A 268 -6.29 -19.46 15.46
N PRO A 269 -6.03 -20.77 15.42
CA PRO A 269 -5.00 -21.34 14.55
C PRO A 269 -5.23 -20.99 13.07
N GLN A 270 -4.15 -20.73 12.33
CA GLN A 270 -4.21 -20.58 10.89
C GLN A 270 -4.49 -21.94 10.22
N ALA A 271 -5.14 -21.95 9.05
CA ALA A 271 -5.31 -23.18 8.28
C ALA A 271 -3.95 -23.83 7.97
N ARG A 272 -3.82 -25.14 8.25
CA ARG A 272 -2.55 -25.89 8.08
C ARG A 272 -2.06 -26.00 6.64
N ASN A 273 -2.95 -25.85 5.67
CA ASN A 273 -2.65 -25.96 4.24
C ASN A 273 -3.35 -24.82 3.52
N GLN A 274 -2.57 -24.03 2.80
CA GLN A 274 -3.05 -22.97 1.91
C GLN A 274 -2.53 -23.30 0.51
N LEU A 275 -3.43 -23.27 -0.47
CA LEU A 275 -3.12 -23.54 -1.86
C LEU A 275 -3.39 -22.26 -2.66
N GLU A 276 -2.38 -21.74 -3.34
CA GLU A 276 -2.50 -20.59 -4.22
C GLU A 276 -2.18 -21.01 -5.65
N THR A 277 -2.99 -20.53 -6.59
CA THR A 277 -2.76 -20.74 -8.03
C THR A 277 -2.47 -19.40 -8.70
N GLY A 278 -1.56 -19.40 -9.66
CA GLY A 278 -1.25 -18.22 -10.45
C GLY A 278 -1.19 -18.58 -11.92
N LEU A 279 -1.82 -17.78 -12.78
CA LEU A 279 -1.79 -17.90 -14.23
C LEU A 279 -1.24 -16.61 -14.83
N GLY A 280 -0.37 -16.74 -15.82
CA GLY A 280 0.21 -15.62 -16.56
C GLY A 280 0.43 -15.99 -18.02
N TYR A 281 0.67 -14.97 -18.85
CA TYR A 281 1.01 -15.13 -20.26
C TYR A 281 1.99 -14.04 -20.65
N SER A 282 3.03 -14.36 -21.41
CA SER A 282 3.85 -13.36 -22.11
C SER A 282 4.12 -13.85 -23.53
N THR A 283 4.46 -12.97 -24.46
CA THR A 283 4.82 -13.45 -25.82
C THR A 283 6.15 -14.18 -25.84
N ASP A 284 7.04 -13.90 -24.89
CA ASP A 284 8.40 -14.45 -24.86
C ASP A 284 8.46 -15.82 -24.18
N VAL A 285 7.64 -16.04 -23.15
CA VAL A 285 7.63 -17.26 -22.33
C VAL A 285 6.37 -18.10 -22.55
N GLY A 286 5.33 -17.53 -23.17
CA GLY A 286 4.05 -18.17 -23.39
C GLY A 286 3.18 -18.22 -22.13
N VAL A 287 2.30 -19.22 -22.05
CA VAL A 287 1.45 -19.46 -20.88
C VAL A 287 2.32 -19.93 -19.70
N ARG A 288 2.11 -19.33 -18.55
CA ARG A 288 2.73 -19.70 -17.28
C ARG A 288 1.67 -20.08 -16.25
N GLY A 289 1.84 -21.24 -15.63
CA GLY A 289 1.06 -21.68 -14.47
C GLY A 289 1.94 -21.78 -13.24
N SER A 290 1.35 -21.55 -12.07
CA SER A 290 2.00 -21.81 -10.78
C SER A 290 1.02 -22.34 -9.76
N LEU A 291 1.51 -23.25 -8.92
CA LEU A 291 0.83 -23.80 -7.76
C LEU A 291 1.74 -23.60 -6.55
N LYS A 292 1.26 -22.95 -5.50
CA LYS A 292 1.98 -22.77 -4.24
C LYS A 292 1.21 -23.47 -3.13
N TRP A 293 1.89 -24.33 -2.40
CA TRP A 293 1.38 -24.95 -1.19
C TRP A 293 2.14 -24.41 0.01
N LYS A 294 1.43 -23.67 0.88
CA LYS A 294 1.98 -23.10 2.12
C LYS A 294 1.39 -23.83 3.32
N LYS A 295 2.26 -24.16 4.27
CA LYS A 295 1.93 -24.62 5.63
C LYS A 295 2.48 -23.56 6.60
N PRO A 296 1.66 -22.58 7.02
CA PRO A 296 2.10 -21.47 7.86
C PRO A 296 2.68 -21.91 9.21
N TRP A 297 2.29 -23.09 9.68
CA TRP A 297 2.88 -23.76 10.83
C TRP A 297 2.90 -25.29 10.62
N VAL A 298 3.94 -25.95 11.12
CA VAL A 298 4.16 -27.40 11.03
C VAL A 298 4.16 -28.05 12.41
N ASN A 299 4.64 -27.34 13.43
CA ASN A 299 4.75 -27.80 14.82
C ASN A 299 4.49 -26.64 15.79
N SER A 300 4.45 -26.93 17.10
CA SER A 300 4.25 -25.93 18.16
C SER A 300 5.40 -24.93 18.28
N LEU A 301 6.56 -25.21 17.68
CA LEU A 301 7.68 -24.26 17.63
C LEU A 301 7.48 -23.18 16.56
N GLY A 302 6.43 -23.25 15.73
CA GLY A 302 6.14 -22.22 14.71
C GLY A 302 6.98 -22.36 13.44
N HIS A 303 7.56 -23.54 13.18
CA HIS A 303 8.22 -23.82 11.90
C HIS A 303 7.19 -23.79 10.77
N SER A 304 7.60 -23.37 9.57
CA SER A 304 6.71 -23.34 8.40
C SER A 304 7.32 -24.07 7.22
N PHE A 305 6.47 -24.53 6.30
CA PHE A 305 6.89 -25.17 5.06
C PHE A 305 6.18 -24.51 3.88
N ASP A 306 6.88 -24.32 2.78
CA ASP A 306 6.32 -23.85 1.54
C ASP A 306 6.88 -24.64 0.35
N SER A 307 6.06 -24.87 -0.66
CA SER A 307 6.49 -25.46 -1.91
C SER A 307 5.80 -24.75 -3.07
N SER A 308 6.55 -24.49 -4.14
CA SER A 308 6.01 -23.90 -5.35
C SER A 308 6.43 -24.70 -6.57
N PHE A 309 5.44 -25.03 -7.40
CA PHE A 309 5.61 -25.52 -8.76
C PHE A 309 5.27 -24.40 -9.74
N SER A 310 6.16 -24.09 -10.65
CA SER A 310 5.95 -23.15 -11.75
C SER A 310 6.23 -23.85 -13.07
N LEU A 311 5.34 -23.70 -14.04
CA LEU A 311 5.41 -24.32 -15.36
C LEU A 311 5.21 -23.27 -16.43
N SER A 312 6.14 -23.21 -17.37
CA SER A 312 6.04 -22.47 -18.62
C SER A 312 6.66 -23.29 -19.75
N ALA A 313 6.51 -22.83 -21.00
CA ALA A 313 7.10 -23.52 -22.14
C ALA A 313 8.63 -23.65 -22.03
N PRO A 314 9.41 -22.57 -21.79
CA PRO A 314 10.87 -22.68 -21.72
C PRO A 314 11.42 -23.08 -20.34
N GLU A 315 10.63 -22.97 -19.27
CA GLU A 315 11.12 -23.19 -17.91
C GLU A 315 10.12 -23.93 -17.03
N GLN A 316 10.60 -24.92 -16.27
CA GLN A 316 9.86 -25.60 -15.22
C GLN A 316 10.64 -25.56 -13.91
N THR A 317 9.98 -25.18 -12.82
CA THR A 317 10.64 -24.97 -11.53
C THR A 317 9.84 -25.61 -10.41
N ILE A 318 10.54 -26.35 -9.55
CA ILE A 318 10.02 -26.85 -8.28
C ILE A 318 10.87 -26.25 -7.18
N THR A 319 10.23 -25.72 -6.15
CA THR A 319 10.90 -25.24 -4.93
C THR A 319 10.23 -25.82 -3.70
N ALA A 320 11.02 -26.05 -2.67
CA ALA A 320 10.59 -26.43 -1.34
C ALA A 320 11.43 -25.68 -0.31
N GLY A 321 10.77 -25.08 0.68
CA GLY A 321 11.38 -24.29 1.74
C GLY A 321 10.89 -24.76 3.10
N TYR A 322 11.80 -24.88 4.06
CA TYR A 322 11.49 -25.11 5.47
C TYR A 322 12.09 -23.99 6.31
N LYS A 323 11.24 -23.24 7.03
CA LYS A 323 11.62 -22.09 7.86
C LYS A 323 11.58 -22.46 9.34
N ILE A 324 12.62 -22.08 10.06
CA ILE A 324 12.82 -22.32 11.48
C ILE A 324 13.05 -20.96 12.17
N PRO A 325 12.00 -20.32 12.74
CA PRO A 325 12.17 -19.07 13.46
C PRO A 325 12.93 -19.28 14.77
N LEU A 326 13.80 -18.33 15.12
CA LEU A 326 14.58 -18.32 16.36
C LEU A 326 13.88 -17.49 17.45
N ASP A 327 14.55 -17.21 18.56
CA ASP A 327 13.98 -16.51 19.72
C ASP A 327 13.30 -15.18 19.33
N ASP A 328 13.99 -14.37 18.52
CA ASP A 328 13.37 -13.25 17.80
C ASP A 328 12.64 -13.78 16.56
N VAL A 329 11.42 -14.27 16.79
CA VAL A 329 10.55 -14.93 15.81
C VAL A 329 10.35 -14.10 14.54
N LEU A 330 10.23 -12.77 14.68
CA LEU A 330 9.88 -11.88 13.58
C LEU A 330 11.09 -11.55 12.72
N HIS A 331 12.25 -11.37 13.34
CA HIS A 331 13.42 -10.83 12.65
C HIS A 331 14.46 -11.90 12.32
N GLU A 332 14.44 -13.08 12.96
CA GLU A 332 15.51 -14.04 12.89
C GLU A 332 15.04 -15.48 12.63
N TYR A 333 15.56 -16.10 11.56
CA TYR A 333 15.23 -17.49 11.23
C TYR A 333 16.29 -18.17 10.38
N TYR A 334 16.34 -19.51 10.46
CA TYR A 334 16.99 -20.35 9.46
C TYR A 334 16.00 -20.76 8.38
N ARG A 335 16.49 -20.98 7.15
CA ARG A 335 15.73 -21.58 6.06
C ARG A 335 16.57 -22.64 5.36
N ILE A 336 15.96 -23.80 5.12
CA ILE A 336 16.51 -24.81 4.22
C ILE A 336 15.69 -24.75 2.95
N GLN A 337 16.33 -24.53 1.81
CA GLN A 337 15.66 -24.37 0.54
C GLN A 337 16.22 -25.34 -0.49
N TYR A 338 15.34 -26.08 -1.14
CA TYR A 338 15.64 -26.92 -2.28
C TYR A 338 14.93 -26.36 -3.52
N GLY A 339 15.61 -26.34 -4.65
CA GLY A 339 15.06 -25.89 -5.93
C GLY A 339 15.55 -26.76 -7.08
N MET A 340 14.66 -27.14 -7.98
CA MET A 340 15.02 -27.72 -9.27
C MET A 340 14.48 -26.85 -10.38
N LYS A 341 15.29 -26.60 -11.40
CA LYS A 341 14.90 -25.84 -12.58
C LYS A 341 15.32 -26.62 -13.83
N HIS A 342 14.37 -26.92 -14.70
CA HIS A 342 14.65 -27.34 -16.06
C HIS A 342 14.44 -26.14 -16.99
N VAL A 343 15.39 -25.93 -17.88
CA VAL A 343 15.36 -24.91 -18.93
C VAL A 343 15.54 -25.61 -20.26
N ASP A 344 14.68 -25.32 -21.22
CA ASP A 344 14.84 -25.66 -22.63
C ASP A 344 14.51 -24.40 -23.42
N LYS A 345 15.54 -23.68 -23.85
CA LYS A 345 15.39 -22.36 -24.43
C LYS A 345 16.58 -21.95 -25.28
N ARG A 346 16.32 -21.65 -26.55
CA ARG A 346 17.31 -21.15 -27.52
C ARG A 346 18.48 -22.13 -27.62
N ASP A 347 19.64 -21.70 -27.13
CA ASP A 347 20.90 -22.45 -27.17
C ASP A 347 21.23 -23.05 -25.79
N THR A 348 20.29 -23.04 -24.84
CA THR A 348 20.45 -23.53 -23.47
C THR A 348 19.43 -24.62 -23.17
N GLU A 349 19.90 -25.84 -22.95
CA GLU A 349 19.13 -26.91 -22.31
C GLU A 349 19.82 -27.25 -20.99
N SER A 350 19.15 -27.09 -19.85
CA SER A 350 19.77 -27.40 -18.56
C SER A 350 18.82 -27.97 -17.52
N LEU A 351 19.38 -28.76 -16.61
CA LEU A 351 18.72 -29.23 -15.41
C LEU A 351 19.56 -28.87 -14.19
N GLU A 352 19.08 -27.88 -13.45
CA GLU A 352 19.68 -27.31 -12.26
C GLU A 352 19.02 -27.88 -10.99
N SER A 353 19.84 -28.18 -9.98
CA SER A 353 19.43 -28.53 -8.62
C SER A 353 20.20 -27.68 -7.61
N ASN A 354 19.48 -26.96 -6.76
CA ASN A 354 20.01 -26.13 -5.69
C ASN A 354 19.57 -26.64 -4.33
N LEU A 355 20.52 -26.76 -3.40
CA LEU A 355 20.25 -26.90 -1.97
C LEU A 355 20.94 -25.76 -1.23
N ALA A 356 20.17 -24.94 -0.50
CA ALA A 356 20.68 -23.82 0.26
C ALA A 356 20.32 -23.95 1.75
N LEU A 357 21.30 -23.68 2.61
CA LEU A 357 21.09 -23.39 4.02
C LEU A 357 21.30 -21.91 4.24
N GLU A 358 20.27 -21.24 4.75
CA GLU A 358 20.22 -19.79 4.86
C GLU A 358 19.95 -19.35 6.29
N ARG A 359 20.58 -18.25 6.70
CA ARG A 359 20.29 -17.54 7.93
C ARG A 359 19.87 -16.12 7.60
N HIS A 360 18.68 -15.76 8.07
CA HIS A 360 18.03 -14.47 7.78
C HIS A 360 17.99 -13.58 9.02
N TRP A 361 18.27 -12.30 8.84
CA TRP A 361 18.09 -11.25 9.84
C TRP A 361 17.35 -10.06 9.23
N GLN A 362 16.34 -9.55 9.91
CA GLN A 362 15.76 -8.24 9.63
C GLN A 362 16.46 -7.19 10.53
N LEU A 363 17.29 -6.37 9.91
CA LEU A 363 18.07 -5.31 10.54
C LEU A 363 17.27 -4.02 10.68
N ASP A 364 17.72 -3.16 11.58
CA ASP A 364 17.20 -1.80 11.75
C ASP A 364 17.20 -1.03 10.42
N GLY A 365 16.13 -0.29 10.16
CA GLY A 365 15.94 0.47 8.91
C GLY A 365 15.37 -0.34 7.74
N GLY A 366 14.99 -1.61 7.96
CA GLY A 366 14.25 -2.43 7.00
C GLY A 366 15.10 -3.26 6.04
N TRP A 367 16.41 -3.37 6.32
CA TRP A 367 17.31 -4.26 5.57
C TRP A 367 17.13 -5.70 6.02
N HIS A 368 17.02 -6.61 5.07
CA HIS A 368 17.04 -8.05 5.27
C HIS A 368 18.40 -8.56 4.83
N ARG A 369 19.15 -9.16 5.76
CA ARG A 369 20.43 -9.79 5.49
C ARG A 369 20.24 -11.30 5.48
N THR A 370 20.71 -11.95 4.42
CA THR A 370 20.73 -13.41 4.31
C THR A 370 22.17 -13.86 4.14
N ILE A 371 22.69 -14.67 5.06
CA ILE A 371 23.94 -15.39 4.86
C ILE A 371 23.58 -16.82 4.48
N PHE A 372 24.19 -17.36 3.44
CA PHE A 372 23.84 -18.68 2.94
C PHE A 372 25.05 -19.48 2.46
N ILE A 373 24.87 -20.79 2.41
CA ILE A 373 25.72 -21.70 1.65
C ILE A 373 24.79 -22.44 0.70
N ARG A 374 25.08 -22.36 -0.59
CA ARG A 374 24.30 -22.97 -1.67
C ARG A 374 25.13 -24.02 -2.40
N TYR A 375 24.62 -25.23 -2.49
CA TYR A 375 25.16 -26.29 -3.33
C TYR A 375 24.34 -26.37 -4.61
N LEU A 376 24.99 -26.13 -5.74
CA LEU A 376 24.42 -26.09 -7.08
C LEU A 376 24.99 -27.27 -7.89
N LEU A 377 24.11 -28.03 -8.52
CA LEU A 377 24.43 -29.03 -9.53
C LEU A 377 23.70 -28.65 -10.82
N GLU A 378 24.40 -28.66 -11.95
CA GLU A 378 23.78 -28.36 -13.23
C GLU A 378 24.39 -29.23 -14.34
N ASN A 379 23.52 -29.97 -15.03
CA ASN A 379 23.84 -30.62 -16.31
C ASN A 379 23.29 -29.73 -17.41
N TYR A 380 24.09 -29.41 -18.42
CA TYR A 380 23.68 -28.44 -19.43
C TYR A 380 24.31 -28.67 -20.81
N GLU A 381 23.54 -28.31 -21.83
CA GLU A 381 24.01 -27.99 -23.17
C GLU A 381 23.90 -26.47 -23.37
N GLN A 382 25.01 -25.80 -23.68
CA GLN A 382 25.08 -24.37 -23.98
C GLN A 382 25.82 -24.14 -25.31
N GLY A 383 25.06 -23.91 -26.38
CA GLY A 383 25.63 -23.86 -27.73
C GLY A 383 26.34 -25.17 -28.07
N LEU A 384 27.64 -25.12 -28.33
CA LEU A 384 28.45 -26.32 -28.61
C LEU A 384 28.98 -27.04 -27.36
N GLN A 385 28.74 -26.51 -26.16
CA GLN A 385 29.23 -27.07 -24.92
C GLN A 385 28.19 -28.01 -24.30
N ASP A 386 28.55 -29.27 -24.09
CA ASP A 386 27.78 -30.24 -23.29
C ASP A 386 28.65 -30.62 -22.08
N ASP A 387 28.21 -30.26 -20.87
CA ASP A 387 28.99 -30.45 -19.66
C ASP A 387 28.11 -30.60 -18.40
N ASN A 388 28.75 -31.02 -17.31
CA ASN A 388 28.17 -30.96 -15.97
C ASN A 388 29.05 -30.11 -15.06
N SER A 389 28.41 -29.44 -14.12
CA SER A 389 29.10 -28.55 -13.20
C SER A 389 28.48 -28.58 -11.82
N GLN A 390 29.32 -28.32 -10.84
CA GLN A 390 28.91 -28.25 -9.44
C GLN A 390 29.58 -27.09 -8.75
N PHE A 391 28.85 -26.43 -7.85
CA PHE A 391 29.34 -25.28 -7.10
C PHE A 391 28.89 -25.34 -5.65
N LEU A 392 29.82 -25.14 -4.72
CA LEU A 392 29.50 -24.78 -3.35
C LEU A 392 29.79 -23.29 -3.17
N LEU A 393 28.72 -22.53 -2.93
CA LEU A 393 28.70 -21.09 -2.94
C LEU A 393 28.29 -20.55 -1.57
N PRO A 394 29.23 -20.29 -0.64
CA PRO A 394 28.99 -19.34 0.42
C PRO A 394 28.67 -17.95 -0.16
N GLY A 395 27.67 -17.30 0.40
CA GLY A 395 27.25 -15.99 -0.05
C GLY A 395 26.52 -15.16 1.00
N VAL A 396 26.32 -13.90 0.66
CA VAL A 396 25.53 -12.95 1.45
C VAL A 396 24.68 -12.09 0.54
N THR A 397 23.42 -11.90 0.93
CA THR A 397 22.46 -11.02 0.27
C THR A 397 22.00 -9.94 1.24
N TYR A 398 21.98 -8.70 0.79
CA TYR A 398 21.34 -7.57 1.46
C TYR A 398 20.19 -7.07 0.61
N THR A 399 18.97 -7.12 1.15
CA THR A 399 17.76 -6.65 0.46
C THR A 399 17.06 -5.61 1.31
N ARG A 400 16.62 -4.50 0.72
CA ARG A 400 15.72 -3.56 1.38
C ARG A 400 14.56 -3.26 0.47
N THR A 401 13.34 -3.43 0.98
CA THR A 401 12.11 -3.08 0.28
C THR A 401 11.31 -2.15 1.14
N ARG A 402 10.98 -0.97 0.61
CA ARG A 402 10.10 0.01 1.26
C ARG A 402 9.01 0.36 0.29
N THR A 403 7.75 0.25 0.70
CA THR A 403 6.61 0.55 -0.16
C THR A 403 5.56 1.35 0.60
N ARG A 404 4.81 2.15 -0.14
CA ARG A 404 3.58 2.79 0.29
C ARG A 404 2.54 2.59 -0.80
N SER A 405 1.38 2.10 -0.39
CA SER A 405 0.29 1.75 -1.28
C SER A 405 -0.93 2.60 -0.96
N SER A 406 -1.73 2.89 -1.98
CA SER A 406 -3.08 3.43 -1.85
C SER A 406 -4.03 2.43 -2.49
N GLY A 407 -4.68 1.60 -1.67
CA GLY A 407 -5.38 0.41 -2.15
C GLY A 407 -4.40 -0.58 -2.79
N SER A 408 -4.72 -1.09 -3.97
CA SER A 408 -3.86 -2.01 -4.74
C SER A 408 -2.75 -1.32 -5.55
N LEU A 409 -2.68 0.02 -5.54
CA LEU A 409 -1.68 0.78 -6.29
C LEU A 409 -0.49 1.18 -5.42
N LEU A 410 0.72 0.80 -5.84
CA LEU A 410 1.96 1.34 -5.30
C LEU A 410 2.13 2.82 -5.72
N THR A 411 2.26 3.73 -4.74
CA THR A 411 2.42 5.19 -4.97
C THR A 411 3.83 5.68 -4.68
N TRP A 412 4.55 4.96 -3.84
CA TRP A 412 5.95 5.20 -3.56
C TRP A 412 6.57 3.88 -3.19
N GLY A 413 7.78 3.62 -3.66
CA GLY A 413 8.54 2.49 -3.15
C GLY A 413 9.93 2.42 -3.71
N ASP A 414 10.80 1.72 -3.01
CA ASP A 414 12.09 1.37 -3.54
C ASP A 414 12.54 0.00 -3.03
N LYS A 415 13.30 -0.68 -3.88
CA LYS A 415 13.86 -2.00 -3.64
C LYS A 415 15.33 -1.96 -4.01
N GLN A 416 16.19 -2.37 -3.10
CA GLN A 416 17.61 -2.55 -3.34
C GLN A 416 18.01 -3.96 -2.98
N THR A 417 18.82 -4.60 -3.81
CA THR A 417 19.39 -5.92 -3.55
C THR A 417 20.87 -5.91 -3.91
N ILE A 418 21.71 -6.50 -3.05
CA ILE A 418 23.12 -6.75 -3.32
C ILE A 418 23.42 -8.19 -2.89
N THR A 419 23.95 -8.99 -3.80
CA THR A 419 24.33 -10.39 -3.57
C THR A 419 25.81 -10.58 -3.88
N LEU A 420 26.50 -11.25 -2.97
CA LEU A 420 27.90 -11.64 -3.12
C LEU A 420 28.01 -13.15 -2.93
N GLU A 421 28.68 -13.83 -3.85
CA GLU A 421 28.90 -15.27 -3.80
C GLU A 421 30.36 -15.58 -4.15
N TYR A 422 30.89 -16.65 -3.56
CA TYR A 422 32.24 -17.11 -3.84
C TYR A 422 32.25 -18.63 -4.03
N GLY A 423 32.90 -19.09 -5.10
CA GLY A 423 33.17 -20.51 -5.34
C GLY A 423 34.67 -20.75 -5.45
N ASP A 424 35.15 -21.86 -4.89
CA ASP A 424 36.54 -22.29 -5.02
C ASP A 424 36.60 -23.82 -5.25
N PRO A 425 37.48 -24.33 -6.13
CA PRO A 425 37.67 -25.76 -6.32
C PRO A 425 38.05 -26.54 -5.07
N ALA A 426 38.73 -25.92 -4.10
CA ALA A 426 38.99 -26.51 -2.79
C ALA A 426 37.70 -26.78 -1.98
N LEU A 427 36.58 -26.15 -2.35
CA LEU A 427 35.27 -26.27 -1.73
C LEU A 427 34.25 -27.02 -2.59
N LEU A 428 34.69 -27.79 -3.60
CA LEU A 428 33.85 -28.54 -4.55
C LEU A 428 33.26 -27.72 -5.70
N SER A 429 33.73 -26.50 -5.97
CA SER A 429 33.29 -25.74 -7.14
C SER A 429 34.08 -26.07 -8.40
N SER A 430 33.43 -26.20 -9.56
CA SER A 430 34.11 -26.52 -10.83
C SER A 430 35.22 -25.52 -11.17
N THR A 431 34.98 -24.23 -10.90
CA THR A 431 35.98 -23.17 -11.08
C THR A 431 35.96 -22.18 -9.93
N ARG A 432 37.05 -21.41 -9.77
CA ARG A 432 37.09 -20.30 -8.83
C ARG A 432 36.32 -19.13 -9.42
N VAL A 433 35.39 -18.59 -8.66
CA VAL A 433 34.57 -17.44 -9.06
C VAL A 433 34.21 -16.55 -7.88
N ALA A 434 34.36 -15.24 -8.03
CA ALA A 434 33.70 -14.26 -7.19
C ALA A 434 32.58 -13.59 -7.98
N ARG A 435 31.34 -13.74 -7.52
CA ARG A 435 30.13 -13.27 -8.20
C ARG A 435 29.47 -12.15 -7.40
N VAL A 436 29.19 -11.05 -8.06
CA VAL A 436 28.53 -9.87 -7.50
C VAL A 436 27.31 -9.55 -8.33
N GLN A 437 26.18 -9.34 -7.69
CA GLN A 437 24.97 -8.81 -8.32
C GLN A 437 24.43 -7.66 -7.49
N ALA A 438 23.98 -6.60 -8.15
CA ALA A 438 23.32 -5.49 -7.49
C ALA A 438 22.18 -4.99 -8.34
N GLY A 439 21.06 -4.65 -7.70
CA GLY A 439 19.88 -4.13 -8.36
C GLY A 439 19.22 -3.07 -7.51
N SER A 440 18.67 -2.04 -8.14
CA SER A 440 17.91 -1.01 -7.46
C SER A 440 16.76 -0.51 -8.32
N SER A 441 15.57 -0.48 -7.73
CA SER A 441 14.34 0.00 -8.34
C SER A 441 13.71 1.10 -7.48
N TRP A 442 13.24 2.17 -8.11
CA TRP A 442 12.59 3.30 -7.44
C TRP A 442 11.31 3.69 -8.17
N LEU A 443 10.20 3.72 -7.43
CA LEU A 443 8.90 4.16 -7.88
C LEU A 443 8.47 5.41 -7.11
N ARG A 444 8.10 6.47 -7.81
CA ARG A 444 7.70 7.76 -7.22
C ARG A 444 6.47 8.31 -7.93
N THR A 445 5.46 8.71 -7.16
CA THR A 445 4.29 9.44 -7.69
C THR A 445 4.38 10.93 -7.36
N TYR A 446 4.15 11.78 -8.37
CA TYR A 446 4.03 13.23 -8.28
C TYR A 446 2.62 13.68 -8.67
N ALA A 447 2.07 14.68 -7.97
CA ALA A 447 0.75 15.29 -8.24
C ALA A 447 -0.40 14.27 -8.49
N ARG A 448 -0.37 13.11 -7.80
CA ARG A 448 -1.30 11.97 -7.86
C ARG A 448 -1.40 11.21 -9.20
N ASN A 449 -1.15 11.87 -10.33
CA ASN A 449 -1.40 11.32 -11.67
C ASN A 449 -0.12 11.01 -12.46
N HIS A 450 1.05 11.41 -11.96
CA HIS A 450 2.34 11.20 -12.62
C HIS A 450 3.15 10.20 -11.83
N ARG A 451 3.60 9.12 -12.44
CA ARG A 451 4.41 8.10 -11.78
C ARG A 451 5.65 7.81 -12.58
N GLY A 452 6.79 7.76 -11.91
CA GLY A 452 8.08 7.39 -12.49
C GLY A 452 8.56 6.08 -11.87
N LEU A 453 9.12 5.21 -12.69
CA LEU A 453 9.81 3.99 -12.29
C LEU A 453 11.20 3.98 -12.93
N ILE A 454 12.23 3.86 -12.10
CA ILE A 454 13.61 3.73 -12.54
C ILE A 454 14.13 2.40 -12.02
N ARG A 455 14.81 1.63 -12.87
CA ARG A 455 15.51 0.40 -12.50
C ARG A 455 16.94 0.44 -13.01
N VAL A 456 17.87 -0.05 -12.20
CA VAL A 456 19.28 -0.23 -12.56
C VAL A 456 19.72 -1.55 -11.98
N ASP A 457 20.24 -2.43 -12.82
CA ASP A 457 20.73 -3.75 -12.44
C ASP A 457 22.12 -3.98 -13.03
N GLY A 458 22.97 -4.69 -12.29
CA GLY A 458 24.33 -4.99 -12.70
C GLY A 458 24.87 -6.26 -12.06
N GLY A 459 25.81 -6.91 -12.74
CA GLY A 459 26.42 -8.14 -12.28
C GLY A 459 27.81 -8.36 -12.85
N ALA A 460 28.64 -9.07 -12.10
CA ALA A 460 30.00 -9.42 -12.47
C ALA A 460 30.38 -10.82 -11.95
N ASN A 461 30.90 -11.65 -12.86
CA ASN A 461 31.49 -12.95 -12.58
C ASN A 461 33.00 -12.85 -12.79
N LEU A 462 33.76 -12.70 -11.71
CA LEU A 462 35.21 -12.72 -11.71
C LEU A 462 35.67 -14.18 -11.57
N ALA A 463 35.70 -14.90 -12.70
CA ALA A 463 36.03 -16.33 -12.74
C ALA A 463 37.38 -16.59 -13.41
N ASP A 464 38.12 -17.56 -12.87
CA ASP A 464 39.40 -18.02 -13.43
C ASP A 464 39.19 -18.73 -14.79
N GLN A 465 38.12 -19.55 -14.89
CA GLN A 465 37.74 -20.25 -16.12
C GLN A 465 36.25 -20.06 -16.39
N PHE A 466 35.91 -19.04 -17.18
CA PHE A 466 34.51 -18.67 -17.48
C PHE A 466 33.72 -19.82 -18.13
N ASP A 467 34.35 -20.59 -19.02
CA ASP A 467 33.69 -21.67 -19.74
C ASP A 467 33.25 -22.83 -18.82
N GLN A 468 33.84 -22.93 -17.61
CA GLN A 468 33.41 -23.88 -16.58
C GLN A 468 32.29 -23.36 -15.68
N LEU A 469 31.88 -22.09 -15.82
CA LEU A 469 30.68 -21.60 -15.15
C LEU A 469 29.46 -22.22 -15.82
N SER A 470 28.54 -22.70 -15.00
CA SER A 470 27.26 -23.21 -15.49
C SER A 470 26.39 -22.08 -16.06
N PRO A 471 25.53 -22.34 -17.05
CA PRO A 471 24.66 -21.32 -17.66
C PRO A 471 23.83 -20.54 -16.64
N SER A 472 23.32 -21.18 -15.59
CA SER A 472 22.56 -20.51 -14.52
C SER A 472 23.36 -19.44 -13.74
N LEU A 473 24.70 -19.51 -13.75
CA LEU A 473 25.58 -18.52 -13.14
C LEU A 473 26.01 -17.41 -14.11
N ARG A 474 25.88 -17.63 -15.43
CA ARG A 474 26.22 -16.66 -16.48
C ARG A 474 25.11 -15.61 -16.62
N PHE A 475 25.45 -14.47 -17.23
CA PHE A 475 24.46 -13.41 -17.45
C PHE A 475 23.95 -13.36 -18.88
N PHE A 476 22.65 -13.10 -19.01
CA PHE A 476 21.98 -12.84 -20.28
C PHE A 476 21.04 -11.63 -20.11
N ALA A 477 20.97 -10.78 -21.12
CA ALA A 477 20.08 -9.61 -21.15
C ALA A 477 18.93 -9.83 -22.14
N GLY A 478 17.86 -9.04 -22.01
CA GLY A 478 16.67 -9.13 -22.86
C GLY A 478 15.44 -9.69 -22.16
N GLY A 479 14.27 -9.19 -22.59
CA GLY A 479 12.96 -9.60 -22.09
C GLY A 479 12.35 -8.65 -21.05
N ASP A 480 11.25 -9.10 -20.49
CA ASP A 480 10.47 -8.39 -19.47
C ASP A 480 11.33 -7.94 -18.27
N ASN A 481 11.15 -6.70 -17.83
CA ASN A 481 11.87 -6.08 -16.70
C ASN A 481 13.41 -6.05 -16.80
N ASN A 482 13.99 -6.38 -17.96
CA ASN A 482 15.43 -6.28 -18.22
C ASN A 482 15.69 -5.30 -19.37
N LEU A 483 15.35 -5.70 -20.60
CA LEU A 483 15.52 -4.89 -21.80
C LEU A 483 14.37 -5.19 -22.79
N ARG A 484 13.30 -4.40 -22.72
CA ARG A 484 12.12 -4.58 -23.57
C ARG A 484 12.43 -4.23 -25.02
N GLY A 485 11.75 -4.90 -25.95
CA GLY A 485 12.03 -4.83 -27.39
C GLY A 485 12.99 -5.92 -27.87
N TYR A 486 13.62 -6.64 -26.95
CA TYR A 486 14.43 -7.82 -27.22
C TYR A 486 13.79 -9.04 -26.55
N GLY A 487 14.04 -10.23 -27.08
CA GLY A 487 13.49 -11.46 -26.52
C GLY A 487 14.12 -11.79 -25.16
N TYR A 488 13.39 -12.53 -24.33
CA TYR A 488 13.90 -13.02 -23.04
C TYR A 488 15.27 -13.71 -23.18
N GLU A 489 16.28 -13.18 -22.48
CA GLU A 489 17.70 -13.63 -22.47
C GLU A 489 18.32 -13.80 -23.86
N SER A 490 17.96 -12.94 -24.83
CA SER A 490 18.47 -13.04 -26.19
C SER A 490 19.81 -12.34 -26.44
N ILE A 491 20.35 -11.64 -25.44
CA ILE A 491 21.56 -10.82 -25.58
C ILE A 491 22.65 -11.41 -24.69
N SER A 492 23.73 -11.88 -25.32
CA SER A 492 25.01 -12.25 -24.72
C SER A 492 26.06 -12.41 -25.83
N PRO A 493 27.36 -12.60 -25.50
CA PRO A 493 28.37 -13.01 -26.45
C PRO A 493 28.01 -14.34 -27.12
N LYS A 494 28.47 -14.51 -28.37
CA LYS A 494 28.21 -15.71 -29.18
C LYS A 494 29.49 -16.47 -29.47
N ASP A 495 29.38 -17.78 -29.62
CA ASP A 495 30.47 -18.63 -30.09
C ASP A 495 30.63 -18.58 -31.62
N ALA A 496 31.57 -19.38 -32.15
CA ALA A 496 31.84 -19.45 -33.58
C ALA A 496 30.67 -20.01 -34.43
N SER A 497 29.73 -20.73 -33.81
CA SER A 497 28.51 -21.22 -34.46
C SER A 497 27.40 -20.16 -34.48
N GLY A 498 27.55 -19.09 -33.69
CA GLY A 498 26.55 -18.05 -33.51
C GLY A 498 25.60 -18.30 -32.34
N ALA A 499 25.81 -19.38 -31.56
CA ALA A 499 25.05 -19.70 -30.36
C ALA A 499 25.43 -18.79 -29.20
N LEU A 500 24.47 -18.46 -28.34
CA LEU A 500 24.68 -17.65 -27.14
C LEU A 500 25.54 -18.42 -26.13
N THR A 501 26.52 -17.75 -25.53
CA THR A 501 27.43 -18.36 -24.54
C THR A 501 27.17 -17.87 -23.11
N GLY A 502 26.40 -16.80 -22.95
CA GLY A 502 26.29 -16.08 -21.68
C GLY A 502 27.50 -15.17 -21.44
N ALA A 503 27.37 -14.27 -20.47
CA ALA A 503 28.35 -13.21 -20.24
C ALA A 503 28.94 -13.21 -18.82
N LYS A 504 30.15 -12.64 -18.70
CA LYS A 504 30.82 -12.33 -17.42
C LYS A 504 30.18 -11.15 -16.70
N TYR A 505 29.69 -10.17 -17.45
CA TYR A 505 29.14 -8.94 -16.90
C TYR A 505 27.75 -8.66 -17.47
N ILE A 506 26.94 -7.97 -16.69
CA ILE A 506 25.67 -7.41 -17.15
C ILE A 506 25.49 -6.02 -16.57
N ALA A 507 24.92 -5.12 -17.35
CA ALA A 507 24.47 -3.83 -16.88
C ALA A 507 23.20 -3.45 -17.64
N THR A 508 22.14 -3.13 -16.91
CA THR A 508 20.87 -2.69 -17.49
C THR A 508 20.31 -1.51 -16.71
N SER A 509 19.58 -0.65 -17.41
CA SER A 509 18.92 0.52 -16.87
C SER A 509 17.60 0.72 -17.60
N SER A 510 16.55 1.04 -16.85
CA SER A 510 15.22 1.30 -17.38
C SER A 510 14.65 2.56 -16.73
N ILE A 511 14.08 3.43 -17.55
CA ILE A 511 13.31 4.60 -17.10
C ILE A 511 11.92 4.50 -17.72
N GLU A 512 10.91 4.51 -16.88
CA GLU A 512 9.51 4.46 -17.27
C GLU A 512 8.74 5.63 -16.64
N TYR A 513 7.97 6.32 -17.45
CA TYR A 513 7.02 7.34 -17.04
C TYR A 513 5.61 6.86 -17.31
N GLN A 514 4.73 7.08 -16.34
CA GLN A 514 3.34 6.69 -16.41
C GLN A 514 2.43 7.87 -16.05
N TYR A 515 1.34 8.01 -16.79
CA TYR A 515 0.35 9.05 -16.60
C TYR A 515 -1.05 8.45 -16.46
N ARG A 516 -1.77 8.85 -15.41
CA ARG A 516 -3.13 8.40 -15.15
C ARG A 516 -4.10 9.04 -16.15
N LEU A 517 -4.72 8.22 -17.00
CA LEU A 517 -5.70 8.68 -17.98
C LEU A 517 -7.06 8.90 -17.32
N THR A 518 -7.59 7.84 -16.71
CA THR A 518 -8.88 7.85 -16.02
C THR A 518 -8.99 6.64 -15.10
N GLY A 519 -9.67 6.77 -13.97
CA GLY A 519 -9.92 5.65 -13.05
C GLY A 519 -8.64 4.87 -12.73
N ASN A 520 -8.60 3.59 -13.07
CA ASN A 520 -7.47 2.70 -12.81
C ASN A 520 -6.54 2.49 -14.03
N TRP A 521 -6.69 3.30 -15.07
CA TRP A 521 -5.95 3.17 -16.34
C TRP A 521 -4.84 4.22 -16.44
N TRP A 522 -3.65 3.76 -16.80
CA TRP A 522 -2.47 4.59 -17.01
C TRP A 522 -1.87 4.32 -18.37
N ALA A 523 -1.43 5.37 -19.04
CA ALA A 523 -0.49 5.26 -20.16
C ALA A 523 0.93 5.21 -19.61
N ALA A 524 1.81 4.48 -20.27
CA ALA A 524 3.23 4.39 -19.95
C ALA A 524 4.07 4.66 -21.20
N MET A 525 5.25 5.23 -21.01
CA MET A 525 6.32 5.28 -21.99
C MET A 525 7.64 4.97 -21.29
N PHE A 526 8.54 4.28 -21.97
CA PHE A 526 9.76 3.81 -21.37
C PHE A 526 10.94 3.75 -22.35
N MET A 527 12.13 3.75 -21.77
CA MET A 527 13.38 3.48 -22.45
C MET A 527 14.24 2.58 -21.57
N ASP A 528 14.75 1.52 -22.17
CA ASP A 528 15.62 0.52 -21.57
C ASP A 528 16.97 0.54 -22.30
N VAL A 529 18.07 0.42 -21.56
CA VAL A 529 19.43 0.37 -22.10
C VAL A 529 20.20 -0.69 -21.35
N GLY A 530 20.94 -1.54 -22.04
CA GLY A 530 21.73 -2.56 -21.36
C GLY A 530 22.45 -3.50 -22.30
N ASP A 531 23.32 -4.30 -21.71
CA ASP A 531 24.06 -5.35 -22.41
C ASP A 531 24.55 -6.42 -21.42
N ALA A 532 24.82 -7.61 -21.95
CA ALA A 532 25.53 -8.69 -21.29
C ALA A 532 26.81 -8.96 -22.08
N PHE A 533 27.98 -8.75 -21.46
CA PHE A 533 29.26 -8.65 -22.16
C PHE A 533 30.43 -9.32 -21.40
N ASN A 534 31.50 -9.64 -22.14
CA ASN A 534 32.74 -10.20 -21.58
C ASN A 534 33.87 -9.18 -21.45
N ASP A 535 33.93 -8.19 -22.35
CA ASP A 535 34.97 -7.15 -22.38
C ASP A 535 34.33 -5.75 -22.40
N ASN A 536 34.12 -5.17 -23.58
CA ASN A 536 33.44 -3.89 -23.74
C ASN A 536 31.94 -4.10 -24.02
N PRO A 537 31.04 -3.32 -23.41
CA PRO A 537 29.61 -3.42 -23.67
C PRO A 537 29.24 -2.88 -25.07
N ASP A 538 28.36 -3.59 -25.75
CA ASP A 538 27.66 -3.18 -26.96
C ASP A 538 26.20 -2.82 -26.59
N TRP A 539 26.02 -1.59 -26.11
CA TRP A 539 24.76 -1.11 -25.54
C TRP A 539 23.57 -1.26 -26.50
N LYS A 540 22.62 -2.11 -26.12
CA LYS A 540 21.33 -2.27 -26.78
C LYS A 540 20.31 -1.34 -26.15
N LYS A 541 19.49 -0.67 -26.96
CA LYS A 541 18.42 0.22 -26.50
C LYS A 541 17.05 -0.30 -26.93
N GLY A 542 16.13 -0.33 -25.98
CA GLY A 542 14.71 -0.58 -26.20
C GLY A 542 13.89 0.66 -25.87
N ALA A 543 12.86 0.97 -26.64
CA ALA A 543 11.92 2.04 -26.30
C ALA A 543 10.49 1.63 -26.64
N GLY A 544 9.53 2.15 -25.89
CA GLY A 544 8.15 1.74 -26.10
C GLY A 544 7.11 2.52 -25.33
N VAL A 545 5.86 2.11 -25.56
CA VAL A 545 4.67 2.63 -24.90
C VAL A 545 3.86 1.48 -24.33
N GLY A 546 3.06 1.76 -23.31
CA GLY A 546 2.28 0.73 -22.65
C GLY A 546 1.03 1.23 -21.97
N VAL A 547 0.23 0.29 -21.53
CA VAL A 547 -0.97 0.49 -20.72
C VAL A 547 -0.76 -0.20 -19.39
N ARG A 548 -1.16 0.46 -18.29
CA ARG A 548 -1.22 -0.14 -16.95
C ARG A 548 -2.66 -0.11 -16.48
N TRP A 549 -3.15 -1.23 -15.99
CA TRP A 549 -4.47 -1.32 -15.40
C TRP A 549 -4.38 -1.85 -13.98
N VAL A 550 -4.84 -1.05 -13.02
CA VAL A 550 -4.95 -1.46 -11.61
C VAL A 550 -6.23 -2.25 -11.44
N SER A 551 -6.16 -3.57 -11.65
CA SER A 551 -7.31 -4.45 -11.53
C SER A 551 -7.58 -4.85 -10.07
N PRO A 552 -8.77 -5.39 -9.74
CA PRO A 552 -9.08 -5.91 -8.41
C PRO A 552 -8.14 -7.03 -7.94
N VAL A 553 -7.53 -7.77 -8.88
CA VAL A 553 -6.62 -8.90 -8.62
C VAL A 553 -5.15 -8.51 -8.69
N GLY A 554 -4.83 -7.25 -8.97
CA GLY A 554 -3.46 -6.72 -9.05
C GLY A 554 -3.19 -5.88 -10.31
N PRO A 555 -2.04 -5.19 -10.37
CA PRO A 555 -1.66 -4.39 -11.53
C PRO A 555 -1.29 -5.27 -12.74
N ILE A 556 -1.83 -4.90 -13.90
CA ILE A 556 -1.59 -5.51 -15.21
C ILE A 556 -0.82 -4.51 -16.07
N ARG A 557 0.18 -4.99 -16.82
CA ARG A 557 1.00 -4.19 -17.74
C ARG A 557 0.98 -4.82 -19.12
N LEU A 558 0.69 -4.01 -20.13
CA LEU A 558 0.81 -4.35 -21.54
C LEU A 558 1.74 -3.34 -22.20
N ASP A 559 2.82 -3.81 -22.80
CA ASP A 559 3.91 -2.99 -23.32
C ASP A 559 4.15 -3.33 -24.80
N PHE A 560 4.30 -2.30 -25.62
CA PHE A 560 4.65 -2.37 -27.02
C PHE A 560 6.04 -1.76 -27.17
N ALA A 561 7.03 -2.60 -27.44
CA ALA A 561 8.43 -2.24 -27.35
C ALA A 561 9.17 -2.46 -28.67
N TRP A 562 10.05 -1.54 -29.00
CA TRP A 562 10.94 -1.59 -30.16
C TRP A 562 12.41 -1.66 -29.72
N GLY A 563 13.13 -2.69 -30.15
CA GLY A 563 14.59 -2.79 -30.05
C GLY A 563 15.25 -1.94 -31.14
N LEU A 564 15.90 -0.84 -30.74
CA LEU A 564 16.43 0.16 -31.65
C LEU A 564 17.72 -0.29 -32.36
N ASP A 565 18.41 -1.28 -31.78
CA ASP A 565 19.61 -1.91 -32.33
C ASP A 565 19.35 -3.40 -32.61
N ALA A 566 18.08 -3.81 -32.75
CA ALA A 566 17.69 -5.17 -33.08
C ALA A 566 17.89 -5.46 -34.58
N ASN A 567 17.99 -6.74 -34.93
CA ASN A 567 18.09 -7.15 -36.33
C ASN A 567 16.78 -6.84 -37.08
N PRO A 568 16.85 -6.52 -38.39
CA PRO A 568 15.67 -6.33 -39.21
C PRO A 568 14.68 -7.51 -39.12
N GLY A 569 13.43 -7.23 -38.74
CA GLY A 569 12.36 -8.21 -38.54
C GLY A 569 12.16 -8.68 -37.10
N GLU A 570 13.06 -8.35 -36.17
CA GLU A 570 12.96 -8.71 -34.74
C GLU A 570 12.68 -7.51 -33.82
N GLU A 571 12.48 -6.32 -34.39
CA GLU A 571 12.49 -5.06 -33.66
C GLU A 571 11.31 -4.92 -32.73
N PHE A 572 10.15 -5.53 -33.02
CA PHE A 572 8.92 -5.32 -32.25
C PHE A 572 8.57 -6.50 -31.34
N LYS A 573 8.27 -6.20 -30.07
CA LYS A 573 7.83 -7.16 -29.05
C LYS A 573 6.64 -6.64 -28.25
N ILE A 574 5.77 -7.56 -27.83
CA ILE A 574 4.62 -7.27 -26.96
C ILE A 574 4.83 -7.93 -25.60
N HIS A 575 4.94 -7.12 -24.57
CA HIS A 575 5.23 -7.60 -23.22
C HIS A 575 3.95 -7.56 -22.38
N PHE A 576 3.63 -8.65 -21.68
CA PHE A 576 2.49 -8.71 -20.77
C PHE A 576 2.96 -9.20 -19.40
N THR A 577 2.67 -8.44 -18.36
CA THR A 577 2.99 -8.82 -16.98
C THR A 577 1.82 -8.61 -16.04
N LEU A 578 1.64 -9.53 -15.09
CA LEU A 578 0.73 -9.41 -13.97
C LEU A 578 1.54 -9.41 -12.67
N GLY A 579 1.26 -8.47 -11.77
CA GLY A 579 1.91 -8.37 -10.46
C GLY A 579 2.62 -7.05 -10.23
N PRO A 580 3.08 -6.80 -8.98
CA PRO A 580 3.65 -5.52 -8.57
C PRO A 580 4.95 -5.18 -9.32
N GLU A 581 5.26 -3.89 -9.35
CA GLU A 581 6.39 -3.34 -10.10
C GLU A 581 7.75 -3.43 -9.38
N LEU A 582 7.73 -3.66 -8.06
CA LEU A 582 8.88 -3.71 -7.16
C LEU A 582 9.00 -5.08 -6.50
#